data_AF-A0A969MCL6-F1
#
_entry.id   AF-A0A969MCL6-F1
#
_cell.length_a   1.000
_cell.length_b   1.000
_cell.length_c   1.000
_cell.angle_alpha   90.00
_cell.angle_beta   90.00
_cell.angle_gamma   90.00
#
_symmetry.space_group_name_H-M   'P 1'
#
loop_
_entity.id
_entity.type
_entity.pdbx_description
1 polymer ?
#
loop_
_entity_poly.entity_id
_entity_poly.type
_entity_poly.pdbx_seq_one_letter_code
_entity_poly.pdbx_strand_id
1 'polypeptide(L)'
;MTNVIIFVVCLTIGLIVARLITKKSVQTKSSNYKIYSNSPLFHSDYYPINVEVNRQLYQPVAEWSGRLILPPENNHERFVEFEVQNAPNSHMHLIGKVVKLKWSNDQKVQEYVKRVSFDVKFTKQAKKSHQAGKVHPVRLDGRSQVDPLESLAGARPMDDVCVMLLQPEVETNAVGETQLMIDCEAVQIIGRFVGLVKILAQIDSESDLFRVCHYNKATKNFDREIEEILCIPQVPQDIQGVARSSNKDIEKSPLNSQGWYIYGAANAEGTFVVQAIEPRALFKVEPQKVIVKQQKILEYFKYEMWGNIKLQKGNYQTVLLAPNAENAVSQWKLGDKALVIHLFGGIGGEKAEAASWLPVPGHFSYGIAQVVRDRITDELRFDIIYYQVYCHNPEAVISGSLTWAAYMGSLWRGWLGTRPVGDILVKYEPITTDYDFDGVKLSPLTEFIEELREITARYRVGDGTGASLITPTASCVQDSNQALYSTIYDIQRFVESNPTIREWLQKHPKDKQTQYFKELISLENSLEKQLVPLGIVRRDWQQNAKDLFGTNNKNDNIITTAIKMLRSWRTVLPKRAQDETAKIFLKQQAKLWVLRTNQVGGFDDTILPIAPTTLFKS
;
A
#
# COMPACT_ATOMS: atom_id res chain seq x y z
N MET A 1 -19.72 -17.95 -30.64
CA MET A 1 -20.56 -17.16 -29.72
C MET A 1 -21.54 -18.01 -28.92
N THR A 2 -22.33 -18.89 -29.56
CA THR A 2 -23.43 -19.66 -28.93
C THR A 2 -23.06 -20.36 -27.62
N ASN A 3 -21.91 -21.07 -27.56
CA ASN A 3 -21.49 -21.80 -26.35
C ASN A 3 -21.15 -20.87 -25.17
N VAL A 4 -20.70 -19.63 -25.42
CA VAL A 4 -20.43 -18.63 -24.38
C VAL A 4 -21.73 -18.11 -23.78
N ILE A 5 -22.76 -17.90 -24.62
CA ILE A 5 -24.09 -17.47 -24.18
C ILE A 5 -24.72 -18.55 -23.30
N ILE A 6 -24.67 -19.82 -23.73
CA ILE A 6 -25.19 -20.96 -22.95
C ILE A 6 -24.48 -21.05 -21.58
N PHE A 7 -23.15 -20.98 -21.54
CA PHE A 7 -22.39 -21.02 -20.28
C PHE A 7 -22.78 -19.89 -19.32
N VAL A 8 -22.90 -18.65 -19.80
CA VAL A 8 -23.29 -17.49 -18.99
C VAL A 8 -24.74 -17.59 -18.49
N VAL A 9 -25.66 -18.10 -19.32
CA VAL A 9 -27.06 -18.33 -18.92
C VAL A 9 -27.16 -19.42 -17.85
N CYS A 10 -26.46 -20.55 -18.01
CA CYS A 10 -26.43 -21.60 -16.99
C CYS A 10 -25.79 -21.11 -15.68
N LEU A 11 -24.72 -20.34 -15.74
CA LEU A 11 -24.05 -19.76 -14.56
C LEU A 11 -24.97 -18.78 -13.81
N THR A 12 -25.67 -17.90 -14.54
CA THR A 12 -26.60 -16.93 -13.93
C THR A 12 -27.85 -17.60 -13.35
N ILE A 13 -28.43 -18.60 -14.03
CA ILE A 13 -29.54 -19.39 -13.46
C ILE A 13 -29.08 -20.14 -12.20
N GLY A 14 -27.89 -20.77 -12.22
CA GLY A 14 -27.31 -21.43 -11.04
C GLY A 14 -27.13 -20.47 -9.85
N LEU A 15 -26.62 -19.26 -10.10
CA LEU A 15 -26.47 -18.20 -9.08
C LEU A 15 -27.81 -17.67 -8.55
N ILE A 16 -28.85 -17.61 -9.38
CA ILE A 16 -30.20 -17.21 -8.96
C ILE A 16 -30.83 -18.30 -8.09
N VAL A 17 -30.76 -19.58 -8.52
CA VAL A 17 -31.28 -20.72 -7.75
C VAL A 17 -30.55 -20.85 -6.40
N ALA A 18 -29.22 -20.72 -6.37
CA ALA A 18 -28.44 -20.72 -5.14
C ALA A 18 -28.85 -19.59 -4.18
N ARG A 19 -29.14 -18.38 -4.69
CA ARG A 19 -29.65 -17.25 -3.89
C ARG A 19 -31.07 -17.45 -3.37
N LEU A 20 -31.95 -18.11 -4.14
CA LEU A 20 -33.32 -18.40 -3.72
C LEU A 20 -33.38 -19.47 -2.63
N ILE A 21 -32.49 -20.48 -2.69
CA ILE A 21 -32.37 -21.55 -1.69
C ILE A 21 -31.71 -21.06 -0.38
N THR A 22 -30.94 -19.97 -0.41
CA THR A 22 -30.17 -19.46 0.74
C THR A 22 -30.74 -18.20 1.42
N LYS A 23 -32.06 -18.21 1.71
CA LYS A 23 -32.64 -17.33 2.75
C LYS A 23 -32.26 -17.81 4.17
N LYS A 24 -30.96 -17.90 4.46
CA LYS A 24 -30.49 -17.93 5.86
C LYS A 24 -30.67 -16.54 6.47
N SER A 25 -30.97 -16.48 7.77
CA SER A 25 -30.93 -15.23 8.53
C SER A 25 -29.56 -14.57 8.35
N VAL A 26 -29.55 -13.23 8.22
CA VAL A 26 -28.31 -12.46 8.12
C VAL A 26 -27.72 -12.35 9.53
N GLN A 27 -27.06 -13.41 9.97
CA GLN A 27 -26.20 -13.39 11.15
C GLN A 27 -24.99 -12.50 10.83
N THR A 28 -24.79 -11.44 11.63
CA THR A 28 -23.64 -10.54 11.50
C THR A 28 -22.36 -11.35 11.58
N LYS A 29 -21.50 -11.25 10.56
CA LYS A 29 -20.18 -11.90 10.58
C LYS A 29 -19.18 -11.02 11.34
N SER A 30 -18.32 -11.64 12.15
CA SER A 30 -17.15 -10.95 12.70
C SER A 30 -16.21 -10.51 11.58
N SER A 31 -15.53 -9.40 11.78
CA SER A 31 -14.34 -9.03 11.00
C SER A 31 -13.08 -9.65 11.58
N ASN A 32 -12.02 -9.71 10.78
CA ASN A 32 -10.69 -10.14 11.23
C ASN A 32 -10.14 -9.14 12.26
N TYR A 33 -10.34 -7.84 12.02
CA TYR A 33 -10.10 -6.78 13.02
C TYR A 33 -10.69 -7.10 14.41
N LYS A 34 -11.95 -7.55 14.46
CA LYS A 34 -12.63 -7.81 15.74
C LYS A 34 -12.06 -9.05 16.47
N ILE A 35 -11.49 -10.00 15.76
CA ILE A 35 -10.73 -11.11 16.36
C ILE A 35 -9.43 -10.58 16.98
N TYR A 36 -8.66 -9.81 16.20
CA TYR A 36 -7.36 -9.30 16.64
C TYR A 36 -7.47 -8.35 17.84
N SER A 37 -8.50 -7.49 17.86
CA SER A 37 -8.80 -6.58 18.98
C SER A 37 -9.20 -7.27 20.30
N ASN A 38 -9.27 -8.61 20.35
CA ASN A 38 -9.43 -9.34 21.61
C ASN A 38 -8.07 -9.68 22.26
N SER A 39 -6.94 -9.50 21.56
CA SER A 39 -5.60 -9.67 22.13
C SER A 39 -5.08 -8.34 22.70
N PRO A 40 -4.54 -8.30 23.94
CA PRO A 40 -3.87 -7.12 24.48
C PRO A 40 -2.77 -6.57 23.57
N LEU A 41 -2.02 -7.46 22.91
CA LEU A 41 -0.92 -7.15 21.99
C LEU A 41 -1.34 -6.38 20.72
N PHE A 42 -2.64 -6.21 20.48
CA PHE A 42 -3.17 -5.42 19.38
C PHE A 42 -3.46 -3.96 19.76
N HIS A 43 -3.55 -3.64 21.05
CA HIS A 43 -3.92 -2.32 21.55
C HIS A 43 -2.69 -1.46 21.86
N SER A 44 -2.85 -0.14 21.81
CA SER A 44 -1.76 0.82 22.05
C SER A 44 -1.38 0.96 23.52
N ASP A 45 -2.30 0.71 24.45
CA ASP A 45 -2.09 0.80 25.90
C ASP A 45 -1.16 -0.30 26.44
N TYR A 46 -1.05 -1.43 25.73
CA TYR A 46 -0.04 -2.46 26.01
C TYR A 46 1.41 -1.96 25.78
N TYR A 47 1.59 -0.84 25.08
CA TYR A 47 2.89 -0.28 24.68
C TYR A 47 3.15 1.11 25.31
N PRO A 48 3.40 1.18 26.64
CA PRO A 48 3.54 2.44 27.37
C PRO A 48 4.64 3.35 26.79
N ILE A 49 4.29 4.61 26.53
CA ILE A 49 5.18 5.59 25.88
C ILE A 49 6.40 5.91 26.75
N ASN A 50 6.26 5.89 28.07
CA ASN A 50 7.32 6.17 29.03
C ASN A 50 8.32 5.02 29.23
N VAL A 51 8.11 3.85 28.62
CA VAL A 51 9.14 2.79 28.60
C VAL A 51 10.08 3.03 27.43
N GLU A 52 11.37 3.15 27.75
CA GLU A 52 12.45 3.35 26.79
C GLU A 52 13.01 2.03 26.26
N VAL A 53 13.65 2.10 25.08
CA VAL A 53 14.42 1.01 24.47
C VAL A 53 15.87 1.46 24.33
N ASN A 54 16.82 0.52 24.26
CA ASN A 54 18.22 0.86 24.02
C ASN A 54 18.38 1.55 22.65
N ARG A 55 18.63 2.86 22.66
CA ARG A 55 18.76 3.71 21.46
C ARG A 55 19.96 3.38 20.57
N GLN A 56 20.89 2.53 21.02
CA GLN A 56 21.97 1.99 20.19
C GLN A 56 21.51 0.81 19.31
N LEU A 57 20.50 0.07 19.77
CA LEU A 57 19.94 -1.12 19.09
C LEU A 57 18.69 -0.77 18.29
N TYR A 58 17.90 0.18 18.80
CA TYR A 58 16.60 0.57 18.28
C TYR A 58 16.55 2.06 17.93
N GLN A 59 16.06 2.37 16.73
CA GLN A 59 15.87 3.73 16.24
C GLN A 59 14.36 4.03 16.10
N PRO A 60 13.91 5.28 16.23
CA PRO A 60 12.53 5.64 15.88
C PRO A 60 12.19 5.30 14.43
N VAL A 61 10.97 4.83 14.17
CA VAL A 61 10.48 4.56 12.81
C VAL A 61 10.44 5.83 11.95
N ALA A 62 10.16 6.98 12.57
CA ALA A 62 10.22 8.30 11.95
C ALA A 62 10.58 9.37 13.00
N GLU A 63 10.99 10.55 12.54
CA GLU A 63 11.34 11.67 13.42
C GLU A 63 10.12 12.24 14.14
N TRP A 64 9.02 12.43 13.41
CA TRP A 64 7.69 12.67 13.97
C TRP A 64 6.82 11.43 13.74
N SER A 65 6.41 10.78 14.83
CA SER A 65 5.45 9.69 14.79
C SER A 65 4.51 9.72 15.99
N GLY A 66 3.31 9.17 15.81
CA GLY A 66 2.27 9.23 16.82
C GLY A 66 0.97 8.59 16.39
N ARG A 67 0.02 8.54 17.31
CA ARG A 67 -1.29 7.92 17.14
C ARG A 67 -2.35 8.98 16.88
N LEU A 68 -3.10 8.82 15.81
CA LEU A 68 -4.25 9.65 15.50
C LEU A 68 -5.42 9.28 16.42
N ILE A 69 -6.03 10.30 17.01
CA ILE A 69 -7.22 10.20 17.84
C ILE A 69 -8.30 11.07 17.18
N LEU A 70 -9.43 10.47 16.82
CA LEU A 70 -10.57 11.22 16.27
C LEU A 70 -11.37 11.84 17.43
N PRO A 71 -11.50 13.18 17.54
CA PRO A 71 -12.26 13.84 18.59
C PRO A 71 -13.72 13.35 18.64
N PRO A 72 -14.33 13.22 19.83
CA PRO A 72 -15.64 12.59 19.98
C PRO A 72 -16.77 13.36 19.28
N GLU A 73 -16.70 14.69 19.30
CA GLU A 73 -17.70 15.58 18.68
C GLU A 73 -17.19 16.22 17.38
N ASN A 74 -18.12 16.68 16.54
CA ASN A 74 -17.82 17.39 15.31
C ASN A 74 -17.63 18.88 15.63
N ASN A 75 -16.39 19.26 15.98
CA ASN A 75 -16.04 20.63 16.40
C ASN A 75 -16.21 21.67 15.27
N HIS A 76 -16.42 22.92 15.65
CA HIS A 76 -16.36 24.06 14.72
C HIS A 76 -14.93 24.32 14.19
N GLU A 77 -13.91 24.00 15.00
CA GLU A 77 -12.51 23.95 14.57
C GLU A 77 -12.18 22.56 14.02
N ARG A 78 -11.63 22.48 12.80
CA ARG A 78 -11.16 21.22 12.20
C ARG A 78 -9.76 20.87 12.71
N PHE A 79 -9.65 19.74 13.39
CA PHE A 79 -8.41 19.11 13.81
C PHE A 79 -8.65 17.63 14.11
N VAL A 80 -7.57 16.85 14.15
CA VAL A 80 -7.55 15.58 14.91
C VAL A 80 -6.58 15.70 16.06
N GLU A 81 -6.74 14.86 17.08
CA GLU A 81 -5.78 14.75 18.17
C GLU A 81 -4.63 13.83 17.74
N PHE A 82 -3.41 14.17 18.16
CA PHE A 82 -2.20 13.41 17.85
C PHE A 82 -1.40 13.17 19.13
N GLU A 83 -1.37 11.93 19.58
CA GLU A 83 -0.51 11.47 20.67
C GLU A 83 0.92 11.30 20.14
N VAL A 84 1.82 12.20 20.53
CA VAL A 84 3.20 12.24 20.06
C VAL A 84 3.98 11.07 20.67
N GLN A 85 4.38 10.10 19.86
CA GLN A 85 5.13 8.92 20.28
C GLN A 85 6.64 9.04 20.01
N ASN A 86 7.04 9.81 18.99
CA ASN A 86 8.40 10.30 18.79
C ASN A 86 8.37 11.71 18.19
N ALA A 87 9.36 12.52 18.57
CA ALA A 87 9.59 13.88 18.08
C ALA A 87 11.12 14.09 17.91
N PRO A 88 11.57 15.06 17.08
CA PRO A 88 12.98 15.45 17.00
C PRO A 88 13.48 16.05 18.32
N ASN A 89 14.80 16.11 18.51
CA ASN A 89 15.45 16.54 19.77
C ASN A 89 14.93 17.89 20.31
N SER A 90 14.63 18.86 19.42
CA SER A 90 14.07 20.17 19.79
C SER A 90 12.67 20.11 20.41
N HIS A 91 11.93 19.01 20.18
CA HIS A 91 10.52 18.84 20.57
C HIS A 91 10.28 17.59 21.43
N MET A 92 11.32 16.99 22.02
CA MET A 92 11.20 15.81 22.91
C MET A 92 10.22 16.04 24.09
N HIS A 93 10.07 17.29 24.54
CA HIS A 93 9.13 17.70 25.58
C HIS A 93 7.63 17.54 25.19
N LEU A 94 7.34 17.16 23.94
CA LEU A 94 6.00 16.80 23.46
C LEU A 94 5.73 15.30 23.52
N ILE A 95 6.74 14.44 23.65
CA ILE A 95 6.54 12.98 23.68
C ILE A 95 5.63 12.59 24.85
N GLY A 96 4.61 11.79 24.57
CA GLY A 96 3.56 11.41 25.53
C GLY A 96 2.43 12.44 25.69
N LYS A 97 2.49 13.61 25.04
CA LYS A 97 1.40 14.58 25.01
C LYS A 97 0.48 14.34 23.81
N VAL A 98 -0.79 14.70 23.98
CA VAL A 98 -1.75 14.85 22.90
C VAL A 98 -1.75 16.32 22.46
N VAL A 99 -1.55 16.56 21.17
CA VAL A 99 -1.59 17.91 20.55
C VAL A 99 -2.60 17.93 19.41
N LYS A 100 -3.05 19.13 19.01
CA LYS A 100 -3.89 19.27 17.80
C LYS A 100 -3.02 19.09 16.55
N LEU A 101 -3.48 18.27 15.61
CA LEU A 101 -2.90 18.10 14.28
C LEU A 101 -3.89 18.63 13.23
N LYS A 102 -3.40 19.52 12.36
CA LYS A 102 -4.22 20.33 11.44
C LYS A 102 -3.56 20.45 10.08
N TRP A 103 -4.39 20.66 9.05
CA TRP A 103 -3.93 21.09 7.73
C TRP A 103 -3.39 22.53 7.78
N SER A 104 -2.28 22.81 7.10
CA SER A 104 -1.74 24.17 6.97
C SER A 104 -2.71 25.09 6.22
N ASN A 105 -2.54 26.40 6.39
CA ASN A 105 -3.37 27.40 5.72
C ASN A 105 -2.94 27.69 4.26
N ASP A 106 -2.01 26.90 3.68
CA ASP A 106 -1.62 27.07 2.28
C ASP A 106 -2.81 26.85 1.33
N GLN A 107 -2.87 27.65 0.27
CA GLN A 107 -4.01 27.63 -0.65
C GLN A 107 -4.18 26.26 -1.32
N LYS A 108 -3.10 25.60 -1.76
CA LYS A 108 -3.19 24.29 -2.43
C LYS A 108 -3.66 23.21 -1.46
N VAL A 109 -3.15 23.25 -0.23
CA VAL A 109 -3.55 22.33 0.85
C VAL A 109 -5.03 22.49 1.16
N GLN A 110 -5.52 23.72 1.31
CA GLN A 110 -6.94 24.00 1.55
C GLN A 110 -7.83 23.64 0.35
N GLU A 111 -7.35 23.82 -0.89
CA GLU A 111 -8.06 23.37 -2.09
C GLU A 111 -8.18 21.84 -2.15
N TYR A 112 -7.11 21.09 -1.86
CA TYR A 112 -7.13 19.63 -1.72
C TYR A 112 -8.12 19.20 -0.64
N VAL A 113 -7.96 19.70 0.59
CA VAL A 113 -8.82 19.38 1.74
C VAL A 113 -10.29 19.58 1.38
N LYS A 114 -10.64 20.72 0.78
CA LYS A 114 -12.00 21.04 0.34
C LYS A 114 -12.51 20.11 -0.76
N ARG A 115 -11.66 19.66 -1.69
CA ARG A 115 -12.06 18.78 -2.80
C ARG A 115 -12.46 17.39 -2.33
N VAL A 116 -11.83 16.90 -1.26
CA VAL A 116 -12.01 15.55 -0.71
C VAL A 116 -12.56 15.52 0.72
N SER A 117 -13.26 16.60 1.14
CA SER A 117 -14.09 16.63 2.34
C SER A 117 -15.53 16.24 2.03
N PHE A 118 -16.15 15.38 2.85
CA PHE A 118 -17.48 14.82 2.57
C PHE A 118 -18.40 14.80 3.78
N ASP A 119 -19.70 15.01 3.56
CA ASP A 119 -20.72 14.65 4.54
C ASP A 119 -20.89 13.12 4.54
N VAL A 120 -20.56 12.47 5.65
CA VAL A 120 -20.55 11.01 5.74
C VAL A 120 -21.89 10.50 6.29
N LYS A 121 -22.60 9.71 5.49
CA LYS A 121 -23.86 9.07 5.86
C LYS A 121 -23.97 7.69 5.22
N PHE A 122 -23.94 6.66 6.05
CA PHE A 122 -23.85 5.28 5.61
C PHE A 122 -25.10 4.85 4.84
N THR A 123 -24.88 4.47 3.58
CA THR A 123 -25.92 3.89 2.72
C THR A 123 -26.36 2.51 3.23
N LYS A 124 -27.52 2.02 2.75
CA LYS A 124 -27.96 0.63 3.02
C LYS A 124 -26.92 -0.41 2.55
N GLN A 125 -26.13 -0.09 1.52
CA GLN A 125 -25.07 -0.95 1.00
C GLN A 125 -23.84 -0.95 1.92
N ALA A 126 -23.44 0.21 2.46
CA ALA A 126 -22.41 0.32 3.49
C ALA A 126 -22.77 -0.51 4.73
N LYS A 127 -23.99 -0.32 5.28
CA LYS A 127 -24.46 -1.06 6.46
C LYS A 127 -24.51 -2.58 6.23
N LYS A 128 -24.93 -3.03 5.03
CA LYS A 128 -24.90 -4.45 4.65
C LYS A 128 -23.47 -5.00 4.48
N SER A 129 -22.54 -4.21 3.94
CA SER A 129 -21.14 -4.59 3.81
C SER A 129 -20.47 -4.75 5.19
N HIS A 130 -20.75 -3.83 6.10
CA HIS A 130 -20.31 -3.92 7.49
C HIS A 130 -20.84 -5.18 8.19
N GLN A 131 -22.14 -5.46 8.09
CA GLN A 131 -22.77 -6.69 8.62
C GLN A 131 -22.18 -7.98 8.01
N ALA A 132 -21.57 -7.92 6.83
CA ALA A 132 -20.88 -9.03 6.19
C ALA A 132 -19.45 -9.27 6.70
N GLY A 133 -19.00 -8.57 7.75
CA GLY A 133 -17.68 -8.73 8.38
C GLY A 133 -16.61 -7.79 7.83
N LYS A 134 -16.98 -6.75 7.08
CA LYS A 134 -16.04 -5.71 6.63
C LYS A 134 -15.91 -4.60 7.66
N VAL A 135 -14.71 -4.04 7.80
CA VAL A 135 -14.50 -2.83 8.59
C VAL A 135 -14.84 -1.60 7.76
N HIS A 136 -15.50 -0.64 8.39
CA HIS A 136 -15.99 0.62 7.83
C HIS A 136 -15.78 1.74 8.86
N PRO A 137 -15.69 3.02 8.45
CA PRO A 137 -15.46 4.16 9.34
C PRO A 137 -16.72 4.53 10.15
N VAL A 138 -17.21 3.61 10.99
CA VAL A 138 -18.49 3.73 11.70
C VAL A 138 -18.56 4.94 12.63
N ARG A 139 -17.41 5.45 13.09
CA ARG A 139 -17.26 6.67 13.92
C ARG A 139 -17.56 7.97 13.16
N LEU A 140 -17.61 7.88 11.82
CA LEU A 140 -17.88 9.00 10.92
C LEU A 140 -19.34 8.99 10.40
N ASP A 141 -20.14 7.95 10.64
CA ASP A 141 -21.55 7.92 10.19
C ASP A 141 -22.36 9.05 10.86
N GLY A 142 -22.77 10.04 10.08
CA GLY A 142 -23.50 11.23 10.51
C GLY A 142 -22.66 12.51 10.65
N ARG A 143 -21.33 12.46 10.48
CA ARG A 143 -20.48 13.66 10.52
C ARG A 143 -20.56 14.45 9.21
N SER A 144 -20.55 15.77 9.29
CA SER A 144 -20.50 16.69 8.14
C SER A 144 -19.08 17.19 7.86
N GLN A 145 -18.75 17.38 6.59
CA GLN A 145 -17.47 17.89 6.08
C GLN A 145 -16.25 17.17 6.71
N VAL A 146 -16.31 15.84 6.79
CA VAL A 146 -15.20 14.98 7.23
C VAL A 146 -14.05 15.14 6.25
N ASP A 147 -12.94 15.67 6.73
CA ASP A 147 -11.76 15.94 5.91
C ASP A 147 -10.84 14.70 5.74
N PRO A 148 -9.77 14.76 4.90
CA PRO A 148 -8.89 13.62 4.68
C PRO A 148 -8.14 13.13 5.92
N LEU A 149 -7.91 13.97 6.93
CA LEU A 149 -7.23 13.64 8.18
C LEU A 149 -8.21 13.04 9.19
N GLU A 150 -9.42 13.60 9.32
CA GLU A 150 -10.52 12.98 10.08
C GLU A 150 -10.90 11.61 9.50
N SER A 151 -10.93 11.47 8.17
CA SER A 151 -11.22 10.19 7.52
C SER A 151 -10.16 9.13 7.77
N LEU A 152 -8.90 9.51 8.00
CA LEU A 152 -7.81 8.61 8.35
C LEU A 152 -7.88 8.19 9.81
N ALA A 153 -8.08 9.14 10.74
CA ALA A 153 -8.24 8.86 12.17
C ALA A 153 -9.51 8.03 12.46
N GLY A 154 -10.62 8.34 11.80
CA GLY A 154 -11.91 7.64 11.93
C GLY A 154 -12.06 6.39 11.08
N ALA A 155 -11.04 5.96 10.34
CA ALA A 155 -11.11 4.84 9.40
C ALA A 155 -11.42 3.48 10.08
N ARG A 156 -11.13 3.36 11.38
CA ARG A 156 -11.25 2.13 12.18
C ARG A 156 -12.15 2.33 13.41
N PRO A 157 -12.65 1.23 14.01
CA PRO A 157 -13.50 1.30 15.20
C PRO A 157 -12.84 1.87 16.46
N MET A 158 -11.51 1.91 16.52
CA MET A 158 -10.72 2.41 17.65
C MET A 158 -9.59 3.33 17.15
N ASP A 159 -9.06 4.18 18.02
CA ASP A 159 -7.91 5.05 17.75
C ASP A 159 -6.58 4.26 17.77
N ASP A 160 -6.41 3.36 16.79
CA ASP A 160 -5.26 2.47 16.62
C ASP A 160 -4.38 2.79 15.38
N VAL A 161 -4.59 3.99 14.80
CA VAL A 161 -3.91 4.42 13.57
C VAL A 161 -2.66 5.23 13.94
N CYS A 162 -1.51 4.56 13.92
CA CYS A 162 -0.21 5.24 14.03
C CYS A 162 0.25 5.75 12.65
N VAL A 163 0.78 6.97 12.63
CA VAL A 163 1.31 7.62 11.42
C VAL A 163 2.67 8.25 11.68
N MET A 164 3.43 8.48 10.61
CA MET A 164 4.52 9.45 10.58
C MET A 164 4.07 10.73 9.85
N LEU A 165 4.58 11.86 10.34
CA LEU A 165 4.34 13.18 9.76
C LEU A 165 5.59 13.63 9.00
N LEU A 166 5.42 14.07 7.75
CA LEU A 166 6.51 14.61 6.94
C LEU A 166 6.69 16.09 7.27
N GLN A 167 7.74 16.40 8.05
CA GLN A 167 8.17 17.76 8.40
C GLN A 167 7.04 18.70 8.87
N PRO A 168 6.22 18.31 9.88
CA PRO A 168 5.17 19.18 10.39
C PRO A 168 5.75 20.47 10.98
N GLU A 169 5.09 21.59 10.73
CA GLU A 169 5.40 22.85 11.40
C GLU A 169 4.82 22.82 12.83
N VAL A 170 5.59 23.33 13.80
CA VAL A 170 5.17 23.39 15.20
C VAL A 170 4.76 24.82 15.52
N GLU A 171 3.47 25.02 15.72
CA GLU A 171 2.89 26.31 16.08
C GLU A 171 2.44 26.33 17.55
N THR A 172 2.29 27.53 18.10
CA THR A 172 1.60 27.77 19.38
C THR A 172 0.41 28.68 19.10
N ASN A 173 -0.78 28.25 19.48
CA ASN A 173 -2.00 29.03 19.25
C ASN A 173 -2.10 30.23 20.20
N ALA A 174 -3.09 31.10 19.99
CA ALA A 174 -3.29 32.33 20.77
C ALA A 174 -3.55 32.10 22.28
N VAL A 175 -3.82 30.87 22.72
CA VAL A 175 -4.05 30.48 24.12
C VAL A 175 -2.80 29.81 24.72
N GLY A 176 -1.74 29.61 23.94
CA GLY A 176 -0.49 28.99 24.39
C GLY A 176 -0.42 27.47 24.18
N GLU A 177 -1.39 26.85 23.50
CA GLU A 177 -1.37 25.41 23.21
C GLU A 177 -0.53 25.11 21.97
N THR A 178 0.27 24.04 22.03
CA THR A 178 1.04 23.56 20.87
C THR A 178 0.13 22.83 19.87
N GLN A 179 0.27 23.16 18.58
CA GLN A 179 -0.37 22.47 17.47
C GLN A 179 0.65 22.10 16.39
N LEU A 180 0.36 21.06 15.62
CA LEU A 180 1.16 20.61 14.49
C LEU A 180 0.40 20.89 13.19
N MET A 181 1.07 21.54 12.23
CA MET A 181 0.52 21.84 10.91
C MET A 181 1.16 20.93 9.87
N ILE A 182 0.37 20.38 8.94
CA ILE A 182 0.84 19.52 7.85
C ILE A 182 0.34 19.99 6.49
N ASP A 183 1.22 19.92 5.50
CA ASP A 183 0.91 20.23 4.09
C ASP A 183 0.42 19.01 3.30
N CYS A 184 0.65 17.80 3.82
CA CYS A 184 0.38 16.57 3.07
C CYS A 184 -0.10 15.42 3.96
N GLU A 185 -0.83 14.46 3.37
CA GLU A 185 -1.39 13.31 4.11
C GLU A 185 -0.30 12.50 4.84
N ALA A 186 -0.55 12.25 6.13
CA ALA A 186 0.29 11.45 7.01
C ALA A 186 0.39 9.99 6.55
N VAL A 187 1.57 9.39 6.67
CA VAL A 187 1.83 8.02 6.19
C VAL A 187 1.63 7.04 7.33
N GLN A 188 0.81 6.02 7.14
CA GLN A 188 0.56 4.98 8.15
C GLN A 188 1.82 4.16 8.40
N ILE A 189 2.12 3.93 9.68
CA ILE A 189 3.26 3.15 10.16
C ILE A 189 2.80 2.03 11.11
N ILE A 190 3.75 1.20 11.54
CA ILE A 190 3.56 0.17 12.56
C ILE A 190 4.84 0.10 13.40
N GLY A 191 4.71 -0.10 14.71
CA GLY A 191 5.84 0.05 15.63
C GLY A 191 6.20 1.52 15.93
N ARG A 192 6.79 1.73 17.10
CA ARG A 192 7.39 3.01 17.52
C ARG A 192 8.87 3.06 17.18
N PHE A 193 9.54 1.91 17.29
CA PHE A 193 10.96 1.75 16.99
C PHE A 193 11.20 0.61 15.99
N VAL A 194 12.35 0.69 15.31
CA VAL A 194 12.91 -0.34 14.42
C VAL A 194 14.30 -0.75 14.89
N GLY A 195 14.57 -2.05 14.91
CA GLY A 195 15.90 -2.64 15.11
C GLY A 195 16.21 -3.63 13.99
N LEU A 196 17.48 -4.04 13.82
CA LEU A 196 17.88 -5.05 12.84
C LEU A 196 18.51 -6.24 13.56
N VAL A 197 17.85 -7.39 13.47
CA VAL A 197 18.22 -8.59 14.24
C VAL A 197 18.35 -9.83 13.37
N LYS A 198 19.13 -10.79 13.86
CA LYS A 198 19.07 -12.19 13.43
C LYS A 198 18.46 -13.00 14.56
N ILE A 199 17.45 -13.80 14.24
CA ILE A 199 16.75 -14.64 15.21
C ILE A 199 17.57 -15.92 15.42
N LEU A 200 17.88 -16.25 16.67
CA LEU A 200 18.77 -17.37 17.01
C LEU A 200 17.99 -18.63 17.37
N ALA A 201 17.02 -18.51 18.27
CA ALA A 201 16.14 -19.59 18.70
C ALA A 201 14.90 -19.03 19.41
N GLN A 202 13.80 -19.77 19.36
CA GLN A 202 12.70 -19.63 20.32
C GLN A 202 13.21 -20.06 21.72
N ILE A 203 12.75 -19.42 22.79
CA ILE A 203 13.18 -19.76 24.16
C ILE A 203 12.56 -21.10 24.61
N ASP A 204 11.24 -21.23 24.45
CA ASP A 204 10.46 -22.44 24.72
C ASP A 204 9.44 -22.65 23.59
N SER A 205 9.08 -23.89 23.27
CA SER A 205 8.21 -24.21 22.12
C SER A 205 6.79 -23.63 22.18
N GLU A 206 6.31 -23.32 23.40
CA GLU A 206 4.97 -22.73 23.64
C GLU A 206 5.05 -21.21 23.91
N SER A 207 6.24 -20.60 23.81
CA SER A 207 6.49 -19.21 24.15
C SER A 207 6.69 -18.34 22.91
N ASP A 208 6.09 -17.16 22.90
CA ASP A 208 6.34 -16.14 21.86
C ASP A 208 7.70 -15.43 22.06
N LEU A 209 8.52 -15.84 23.05
CA LEU A 209 9.85 -15.27 23.29
C LEU A 209 10.93 -15.91 22.42
N PHE A 210 11.75 -15.07 21.79
CA PHE A 210 12.88 -15.46 20.96
C PHE A 210 14.16 -14.78 21.42
N ARG A 211 15.25 -15.54 21.43
CA ARG A 211 16.61 -15.00 21.51
C ARG A 211 17.03 -14.48 20.15
N VAL A 212 17.55 -13.28 20.10
CA VAL A 212 18.05 -12.63 18.89
C VAL A 212 19.45 -12.06 19.15
N CYS A 213 20.21 -11.84 18.09
CA CYS A 213 21.38 -10.96 18.13
C CYS A 213 21.19 -9.76 17.19
N HIS A 214 21.63 -8.59 17.65
CA HIS A 214 21.53 -7.34 16.91
C HIS A 214 22.65 -7.18 15.88
N TYR A 215 22.38 -6.37 14.85
CA TYR A 215 23.38 -5.95 13.88
C TYR A 215 24.34 -4.94 14.50
N ASN A 216 25.62 -5.30 14.59
CA ASN A 216 26.69 -4.44 15.07
C ASN A 216 27.24 -3.61 13.89
N LYS A 217 26.98 -2.30 13.91
CA LYS A 217 27.43 -1.36 12.86
C LYS A 217 28.96 -1.28 12.71
N ALA A 218 29.72 -1.53 13.78
CA ALA A 218 31.18 -1.49 13.75
C ALA A 218 31.79 -2.72 13.06
N THR A 219 31.26 -3.92 13.35
CA THR A 219 31.72 -5.18 12.74
C THR A 219 30.99 -5.54 11.43
N LYS A 220 29.91 -4.82 11.12
CA LYS A 220 29.00 -5.03 9.99
C LYS A 220 28.35 -6.43 9.95
N ASN A 221 28.16 -7.04 11.12
CA ASN A 221 27.67 -8.41 11.26
C ASN A 221 26.72 -8.54 12.46
N PHE A 222 26.02 -9.67 12.57
CA PHE A 222 25.21 -10.02 13.73
C PHE A 222 26.10 -10.61 14.83
N ASP A 223 26.16 -9.92 15.96
CA ASP A 223 27.15 -10.17 17.01
C ASP A 223 26.53 -10.86 18.22
N ARG A 224 27.14 -11.95 18.70
CA ARG A 224 26.64 -12.68 19.88
C ARG A 224 26.89 -11.94 21.19
N GLU A 225 27.76 -10.93 21.19
CA GLU A 225 27.94 -10.04 22.34
C GLU A 225 26.76 -9.07 22.52
N ILE A 226 25.87 -8.97 21.52
CA ILE A 226 24.68 -8.10 21.53
C ILE A 226 23.40 -8.94 21.37
N GLU A 227 23.23 -9.91 22.27
CA GLU A 227 22.02 -10.75 22.36
C GLU A 227 20.92 -10.12 23.24
N GLU A 228 19.66 -10.32 22.83
CA GLU A 228 18.46 -9.87 23.55
C GLU A 228 17.38 -10.97 23.52
N ILE A 229 16.46 -10.97 24.49
CA ILE A 229 15.22 -11.74 24.43
C ILE A 229 14.08 -10.77 24.13
N LEU A 230 13.36 -11.02 23.04
CA LEU A 230 12.21 -10.23 22.61
C LEU A 230 11.00 -11.13 22.34
N CYS A 231 9.82 -10.53 22.20
CA CYS A 231 8.58 -11.23 21.88
C CYS A 231 8.27 -11.09 20.38
N ILE A 232 8.06 -12.21 19.68
CA ILE A 232 7.51 -12.26 18.31
C ILE A 232 6.17 -12.99 18.40
N PRO A 233 5.03 -12.28 18.52
CA PRO A 233 3.74 -12.90 18.81
C PRO A 233 3.24 -13.87 17.74
N GLN A 234 2.71 -15.02 18.15
CA GLN A 234 1.84 -15.82 17.28
C GLN A 234 0.44 -15.20 17.26
N VAL A 235 0.15 -14.44 16.20
CA VAL A 235 -1.15 -13.77 16.07
C VAL A 235 -2.31 -14.79 15.93
N PRO A 236 -3.53 -14.45 16.39
CA PRO A 236 -4.71 -15.29 16.21
C PRO A 236 -5.02 -15.58 14.74
N GLN A 237 -5.65 -16.73 14.50
CA GLN A 237 -6.19 -17.08 13.18
C GLN A 237 -7.37 -16.18 12.80
N ASP A 238 -7.47 -15.87 11.51
CA ASP A 238 -8.56 -15.08 10.93
C ASP A 238 -9.87 -15.90 10.78
N ILE A 239 -10.95 -15.30 10.25
CA ILE A 239 -12.23 -16.01 10.02
C ILE A 239 -12.14 -17.15 8.98
N GLN A 240 -11.00 -17.33 8.31
CA GLN A 240 -10.68 -18.46 7.43
C GLN A 240 -9.74 -19.49 8.10
N GLY A 241 -9.33 -19.29 9.35
CA GLY A 241 -8.40 -20.16 10.08
C GLY A 241 -6.92 -19.87 9.80
N VAL A 242 -6.59 -18.78 9.08
CA VAL A 242 -5.24 -18.43 8.67
C VAL A 242 -4.69 -17.32 9.57
N ALA A 243 -3.54 -17.52 10.19
CA ALA A 243 -2.86 -16.43 10.91
C ALA A 243 -2.20 -15.48 9.90
N ARG A 244 -2.32 -14.15 10.08
CA ARG A 244 -1.74 -13.15 9.14
C ARG A 244 -0.21 -13.20 9.10
N SER A 245 0.40 -13.64 10.21
CA SER A 245 1.80 -14.06 10.30
C SER A 245 1.90 -15.29 11.20
N SER A 246 3.01 -16.01 11.11
CA SER A 246 3.40 -17.02 12.08
C SER A 246 4.83 -16.78 12.54
N ASN A 247 5.10 -17.11 13.80
CA ASN A 247 6.45 -17.12 14.38
C ASN A 247 7.11 -18.52 14.32
N LYS A 248 6.34 -19.58 14.02
CA LYS A 248 6.82 -20.96 13.87
C LYS A 248 8.00 -21.02 12.90
N ASP A 249 9.12 -21.62 13.31
CA ASP A 249 10.31 -21.85 12.48
C ASP A 249 10.92 -20.58 11.84
N ILE A 250 10.63 -19.37 12.34
CA ILE A 250 11.11 -18.11 11.75
C ILE A 250 12.64 -17.98 11.77
N GLU A 251 13.30 -18.60 12.76
CA GLU A 251 14.76 -18.71 12.87
C GLU A 251 15.37 -19.59 11.76
N LYS A 252 14.59 -20.53 11.21
CA LYS A 252 14.97 -21.40 10.07
C LYS A 252 14.66 -20.77 8.71
N SER A 253 14.02 -19.61 8.68
CA SER A 253 13.66 -18.92 7.44
C SER A 253 14.90 -18.59 6.59
N PRO A 254 14.91 -18.83 5.27
CA PRO A 254 16.10 -18.58 4.42
C PRO A 254 16.63 -17.14 4.50
N LEU A 255 15.75 -16.19 4.80
CA LEU A 255 16.05 -14.76 4.88
C LEU A 255 16.73 -14.36 6.21
N ASN A 256 16.58 -15.17 7.27
CA ASN A 256 17.12 -14.89 8.61
C ASN A 256 18.66 -14.77 8.61
N SER A 257 19.34 -15.40 7.65
CA SER A 257 20.80 -15.27 7.45
C SER A 257 21.27 -13.82 7.19
N GLN A 258 20.42 -12.97 6.60
CA GLN A 258 20.67 -11.55 6.33
C GLN A 258 20.01 -10.60 7.34
N GLY A 259 19.24 -11.17 8.28
CA GLY A 259 18.48 -10.48 9.30
C GLY A 259 17.13 -9.90 8.87
N TRP A 260 16.37 -9.55 9.89
CA TRP A 260 15.05 -8.95 9.83
C TRP A 260 15.10 -7.58 10.49
N TYR A 261 14.60 -6.55 9.82
CA TYR A 261 14.17 -5.35 10.53
C TYR A 261 12.90 -5.70 11.30
N ILE A 262 12.92 -5.46 12.60
CA ILE A 262 11.82 -5.68 13.53
C ILE A 262 11.25 -4.33 13.94
N TYR A 263 9.95 -4.14 13.77
CA TYR A 263 9.25 -2.91 14.13
C TYR A 263 8.34 -3.19 15.31
N GLY A 264 8.37 -2.36 16.34
CA GLY A 264 7.66 -2.63 17.58
C GLY A 264 7.84 -1.58 18.67
N ALA A 265 7.58 -1.99 19.91
CA ALA A 265 7.77 -1.19 21.11
C ALA A 265 8.00 -2.11 22.31
N ALA A 266 8.62 -1.59 23.37
CA ALA A 266 8.64 -2.26 24.66
C ALA A 266 7.24 -2.30 25.30
N ASN A 267 6.94 -3.40 25.98
CA ASN A 267 5.78 -3.51 26.87
C ASN A 267 6.08 -2.92 28.27
N ALA A 268 5.14 -3.04 29.21
CA ALA A 268 5.31 -2.53 30.58
C ALA A 268 6.50 -3.15 31.34
N GLU A 269 6.86 -4.40 31.03
CA GLU A 269 8.01 -5.11 31.61
C GLU A 269 9.34 -4.79 30.91
N GLY A 270 9.35 -3.92 29.89
CA GLY A 270 10.56 -3.57 29.13
C GLY A 270 10.93 -4.56 28.02
N THR A 271 10.16 -5.63 27.81
CA THR A 271 10.38 -6.60 26.73
C THR A 271 10.02 -5.97 25.39
N PHE A 272 10.93 -5.94 24.42
CA PHE A 272 10.59 -5.51 23.07
C PHE A 272 9.61 -6.49 22.42
N VAL A 273 8.49 -6.00 21.91
CA VAL A 273 7.48 -6.81 21.24
C VAL A 273 7.38 -6.40 19.78
N VAL A 274 7.60 -7.36 18.90
CA VAL A 274 7.54 -7.17 17.45
C VAL A 274 6.08 -7.07 16.99
N GLN A 275 5.79 -6.05 16.20
CA GLN A 275 4.49 -5.76 15.59
C GLN A 275 4.53 -5.88 14.05
N ALA A 276 5.71 -5.76 13.45
CA ALA A 276 5.98 -6.05 12.04
C ALA A 276 7.42 -6.54 11.80
N ILE A 277 7.61 -7.29 10.71
CA ILE A 277 8.93 -7.76 10.26
C ILE A 277 9.17 -7.41 8.79
N GLU A 278 10.43 -7.19 8.44
CA GLU A 278 10.85 -6.88 7.07
C GLU A 278 12.22 -7.53 6.76
N PRO A 279 12.34 -8.32 5.68
CA PRO A 279 13.59 -9.02 5.38
C PRO A 279 14.62 -8.09 4.74
N ARG A 280 15.77 -7.86 5.41
CA ARG A 280 16.83 -6.97 4.89
C ARG A 280 17.27 -7.34 3.47
N ALA A 281 17.36 -8.64 3.18
CA ALA A 281 17.79 -9.17 1.88
C ALA A 281 16.94 -8.72 0.69
N LEU A 282 15.66 -8.37 0.90
CA LEU A 282 14.76 -7.96 -0.17
C LEU A 282 15.04 -6.53 -0.65
N PHE A 283 15.51 -5.64 0.24
CA PHE A 283 15.60 -4.20 -0.03
C PHE A 283 16.99 -3.70 -0.41
N LYS A 284 18.03 -4.54 -0.31
CA LYS A 284 19.37 -4.17 -0.77
C LYS A 284 19.34 -3.75 -2.24
N VAL A 285 20.11 -2.72 -2.60
CA VAL A 285 20.36 -2.34 -4.01
C VAL A 285 21.39 -3.30 -4.65
N GLU A 286 21.16 -4.60 -4.48
CA GLU A 286 21.96 -5.72 -4.97
C GLU A 286 20.99 -6.82 -5.46
N PRO A 287 20.77 -6.96 -6.79
CA PRO A 287 19.81 -7.92 -7.30
C PRO A 287 20.45 -9.31 -7.43
N GLN A 288 19.71 -10.37 -7.11
CA GLN A 288 20.18 -11.75 -7.28
C GLN A 288 20.38 -12.13 -8.76
N LYS A 289 19.65 -11.49 -9.68
CA LYS A 289 19.72 -11.73 -11.13
C LYS A 289 19.59 -10.42 -11.90
N VAL A 290 20.41 -10.23 -12.93
CA VAL A 290 20.27 -9.13 -13.91
C VAL A 290 19.93 -9.71 -15.27
N ILE A 291 18.93 -9.14 -15.95
CA ILE A 291 18.50 -9.56 -17.29
C ILE A 291 18.50 -8.33 -18.22
N VAL A 292 19.40 -8.34 -19.21
CA VAL A 292 19.59 -7.22 -20.16
C VAL A 292 19.04 -7.48 -21.56
N LYS A 293 18.83 -8.75 -21.93
CA LYS A 293 18.35 -9.12 -23.27
C LYS A 293 16.82 -9.04 -23.33
N GLN A 294 16.27 -8.21 -24.22
CA GLN A 294 14.83 -7.94 -24.35
C GLN A 294 13.96 -9.21 -24.39
N GLN A 295 14.36 -10.23 -25.17
CA GLN A 295 13.63 -11.50 -25.24
C GLN A 295 13.58 -12.21 -23.88
N LYS A 296 14.68 -12.23 -23.12
CA LYS A 296 14.74 -12.85 -21.79
C LYS A 296 13.94 -12.07 -20.74
N ILE A 297 13.81 -10.75 -20.89
CA ILE A 297 12.91 -9.94 -20.06
C ILE A 297 11.44 -10.34 -20.30
N LEU A 298 11.03 -10.53 -21.56
CA LEU A 298 9.68 -10.98 -21.89
C LEU A 298 9.39 -12.43 -21.45
N GLU A 299 10.37 -13.33 -21.58
CA GLU A 299 10.28 -14.70 -21.05
C GLU A 299 10.14 -14.70 -19.52
N TYR A 300 10.86 -13.81 -18.81
CA TYR A 300 10.77 -13.68 -17.35
C TYR A 300 9.33 -13.35 -16.88
N PHE A 301 8.69 -12.34 -17.48
CA PHE A 301 7.29 -11.99 -17.15
C PHE A 301 6.29 -13.10 -17.45
N LYS A 302 6.50 -13.82 -18.55
CA LYS A 302 5.57 -14.84 -19.04
C LYS A 302 5.68 -16.17 -18.28
N TYR A 303 6.87 -16.54 -17.82
CA TYR A 303 7.15 -17.88 -17.28
C TYR A 303 7.85 -17.90 -15.92
N GLU A 304 8.78 -16.99 -15.62
CA GLU A 304 9.63 -17.07 -14.42
C GLU A 304 9.05 -16.34 -13.20
N MET A 305 8.55 -15.12 -13.35
CA MET A 305 8.16 -14.23 -12.24
C MET A 305 7.22 -14.91 -11.25
N TRP A 306 6.19 -15.60 -11.76
CA TRP A 306 5.21 -16.36 -10.97
C TRP A 306 5.30 -17.88 -11.22
N GLY A 307 6.40 -18.33 -11.85
CA GLY A 307 6.65 -19.73 -12.17
C GLY A 307 6.94 -20.58 -10.93
N ASN A 308 6.48 -21.83 -10.93
CA ASN A 308 6.74 -22.83 -9.88
C ASN A 308 6.40 -22.36 -8.44
N ILE A 309 5.46 -21.42 -8.29
CA ILE A 309 5.24 -20.63 -7.08
C ILE A 309 5.11 -21.46 -5.78
N LYS A 310 4.48 -22.65 -5.84
CA LYS A 310 4.36 -23.57 -4.69
C LYS A 310 5.73 -24.04 -4.17
N LEU A 311 6.68 -24.33 -5.07
CA LEU A 311 8.06 -24.69 -4.75
C LEU A 311 8.91 -23.48 -4.31
N GLN A 312 8.34 -22.28 -4.34
CA GLN A 312 9.01 -21.04 -3.93
C GLN A 312 8.53 -20.54 -2.56
N LYS A 313 7.61 -21.25 -1.89
CA LYS A 313 7.16 -20.92 -0.52
C LYS A 313 8.36 -20.70 0.41
N GLY A 314 8.29 -19.69 1.29
CA GLY A 314 9.39 -19.32 2.19
C GLY A 314 10.56 -18.60 1.52
N ASN A 315 10.55 -18.43 0.19
CA ASN A 315 11.65 -17.82 -0.56
C ASN A 315 11.26 -16.46 -1.19
N TYR A 316 12.28 -15.65 -1.44
CA TYR A 316 12.19 -14.36 -2.13
C TYR A 316 12.95 -14.38 -3.46
N GLN A 317 12.75 -13.35 -4.29
CA GLN A 317 13.58 -13.11 -5.47
C GLN A 317 13.79 -11.62 -5.69
N THR A 318 15.01 -11.20 -6.06
CA THR A 318 15.27 -9.84 -6.58
C THR A 318 15.87 -9.90 -7.99
N VAL A 319 15.23 -9.24 -8.96
CA VAL A 319 15.64 -9.28 -10.38
C VAL A 319 15.65 -7.89 -11.01
N LEU A 320 16.79 -7.47 -11.54
CA LEU A 320 16.90 -6.23 -12.31
C LEU A 320 16.75 -6.52 -13.81
N LEU A 321 15.70 -5.98 -14.42
CA LEU A 321 15.40 -6.03 -15.85
C LEU A 321 15.82 -4.69 -16.46
N ALA A 322 16.92 -4.67 -17.20
CA ALA A 322 17.54 -3.44 -17.67
C ALA A 322 17.90 -3.55 -19.16
N PRO A 323 16.95 -3.25 -20.08
CA PRO A 323 17.11 -3.52 -21.50
C PRO A 323 18.33 -2.79 -22.06
N ASN A 324 19.23 -3.55 -22.69
CA ASN A 324 20.45 -3.06 -23.34
C ASN A 324 21.41 -2.24 -22.44
N ALA A 325 21.29 -2.34 -21.11
CA ALA A 325 22.07 -1.52 -20.17
C ALA A 325 23.28 -2.27 -19.60
N GLU A 326 24.48 -1.75 -19.84
CA GLU A 326 25.69 -2.15 -19.13
C GLU A 326 25.71 -1.54 -17.71
N ASN A 327 26.32 -2.25 -16.76
CA ASN A 327 26.49 -1.82 -15.36
C ASN A 327 25.19 -1.31 -14.69
N ALA A 328 24.03 -1.88 -15.05
CA ALA A 328 22.71 -1.38 -14.70
C ALA A 328 22.46 -1.18 -13.19
N VAL A 329 23.14 -1.93 -12.31
CA VAL A 329 23.04 -1.77 -10.84
C VAL A 329 23.64 -0.44 -10.38
N SER A 330 24.81 -0.05 -10.91
CA SER A 330 25.50 1.20 -10.55
C SER A 330 24.76 2.49 -10.95
N GLN A 331 23.68 2.34 -11.72
CA GLN A 331 22.79 3.42 -12.12
C GLN A 331 21.73 3.73 -11.06
N TRP A 332 21.63 2.94 -9.99
CA TRP A 332 20.80 3.18 -8.81
C TRP A 332 21.67 3.81 -7.71
N LYS A 333 21.34 5.03 -7.32
CA LYS A 333 22.13 5.91 -6.45
C LYS A 333 21.24 6.51 -5.36
N LEU A 334 21.86 6.92 -4.25
CA LEU A 334 21.18 7.65 -3.17
C LEU A 334 20.34 8.82 -3.72
N GLY A 335 19.06 8.87 -3.34
CA GLY A 335 18.11 9.89 -3.79
C GLY A 335 17.30 9.51 -5.04
N ASP A 336 17.67 8.46 -5.78
CA ASP A 336 16.87 7.99 -6.92
C ASP A 336 15.48 7.56 -6.47
N LYS A 337 14.45 8.01 -7.20
CA LYS A 337 13.07 7.58 -7.04
C LYS A 337 12.67 6.60 -8.14
N ALA A 338 11.72 5.71 -7.84
CA ALA A 338 11.10 4.78 -8.78
C ALA A 338 9.60 4.61 -8.46
N LEU A 339 8.79 4.43 -9.50
CA LEU A 339 7.38 4.10 -9.37
C LEU A 339 7.22 2.62 -9.03
N VAL A 340 6.54 2.27 -7.93
CA VAL A 340 6.26 0.88 -7.55
C VAL A 340 4.95 0.44 -8.19
N ILE A 341 4.95 -0.69 -8.90
CA ILE A 341 3.74 -1.39 -9.34
C ILE A 341 3.56 -2.63 -8.46
N HIS A 342 2.64 -2.55 -7.50
CA HIS A 342 2.36 -3.63 -6.55
C HIS A 342 1.40 -4.66 -7.12
N LEU A 343 1.68 -5.95 -6.90
CA LEU A 343 0.74 -7.05 -7.11
C LEU A 343 0.91 -8.15 -6.07
N PHE A 344 -0.19 -8.63 -5.48
CA PHE A 344 -0.22 -9.87 -4.72
C PHE A 344 -1.10 -10.97 -5.35
N GLY A 345 -0.83 -12.22 -4.97
CA GLY A 345 -1.59 -13.42 -5.33
C GLY A 345 -2.54 -13.92 -4.24
N GLY A 346 -2.93 -15.19 -4.35
CA GLY A 346 -3.94 -15.84 -3.50
C GLY A 346 -3.34 -16.75 -2.43
N ILE A 347 -4.17 -17.10 -1.45
CA ILE A 347 -3.87 -18.10 -0.43
C ILE A 347 -4.50 -19.44 -0.84
N GLY A 348 -3.67 -20.44 -1.04
CA GLY A 348 -4.06 -21.84 -1.29
C GLY A 348 -3.70 -22.74 -0.11
N GLY A 349 -3.64 -24.05 -0.35
CA GLY A 349 -3.36 -25.06 0.67
C GLY A 349 -4.65 -25.68 1.21
N GLU A 350 -4.59 -26.22 2.43
CA GLU A 350 -5.74 -26.77 3.15
C GLU A 350 -6.71 -25.66 3.55
N LYS A 351 -6.17 -24.50 3.97
CA LYS A 351 -6.93 -23.30 4.33
C LYS A 351 -7.02 -22.29 3.18
N ALA A 352 -7.24 -22.79 1.97
CA ALA A 352 -7.35 -21.95 0.77
C ALA A 352 -8.53 -20.94 0.86
N GLU A 353 -8.36 -19.80 0.20
CA GLU A 353 -9.47 -18.87 -0.05
C GLU A 353 -10.60 -19.58 -0.82
N ALA A 354 -11.85 -19.27 -0.48
CA ALA A 354 -13.00 -20.06 -0.92
C ALA A 354 -13.15 -20.12 -2.46
N ALA A 355 -13.40 -21.33 -2.98
CA ALA A 355 -13.59 -21.68 -4.38
C ALA A 355 -12.33 -21.56 -5.28
N SER A 356 -11.48 -22.60 -5.22
CA SER A 356 -10.30 -22.83 -6.09
C SER A 356 -10.57 -22.90 -7.61
N TRP A 357 -11.83 -22.84 -8.04
CA TRP A 357 -12.25 -22.77 -9.46
C TRP A 357 -12.47 -21.33 -9.95
N LEU A 358 -12.53 -20.34 -9.06
CA LEU A 358 -12.62 -18.93 -9.43
C LEU A 358 -11.22 -18.34 -9.69
N PRO A 359 -11.09 -17.34 -10.58
CA PRO A 359 -9.84 -16.62 -10.76
C PRO A 359 -9.39 -15.98 -9.46
N VAL A 360 -8.12 -16.15 -9.10
CA VAL A 360 -7.47 -15.37 -8.04
C VAL A 360 -7.28 -13.95 -8.59
N PRO A 361 -8.04 -12.93 -8.13
CA PRO A 361 -7.95 -11.61 -8.70
C PRO A 361 -6.59 -10.97 -8.37
N GLY A 362 -6.12 -11.14 -7.13
CA GLY A 362 -5.03 -10.36 -6.56
C GLY A 362 -5.48 -8.93 -6.23
N HIS A 363 -4.51 -8.07 -5.96
CA HIS A 363 -4.71 -6.63 -5.75
C HIS A 363 -3.63 -5.84 -6.48
N PHE A 364 -3.97 -4.65 -6.97
CA PHE A 364 -3.08 -3.75 -7.68
C PHE A 364 -3.11 -2.37 -7.04
N SER A 365 -1.94 -1.78 -6.82
CA SER A 365 -1.78 -0.41 -6.37
C SER A 365 -0.45 0.16 -6.87
N TYR A 366 -0.32 1.48 -6.82
CA TYR A 366 0.96 2.13 -7.01
C TYR A 366 1.62 2.44 -5.67
N GLY A 367 2.93 2.66 -5.72
CA GLY A 367 3.75 3.12 -4.60
C GLY A 367 4.93 3.93 -5.12
N ILE A 368 5.77 4.42 -4.23
CA ILE A 368 7.00 5.13 -4.53
C ILE A 368 8.11 4.45 -3.77
N ALA A 369 9.17 4.07 -4.49
CA ALA A 369 10.42 3.61 -3.90
C ALA A 369 11.46 4.72 -4.00
N GLN A 370 12.26 4.88 -2.96
CA GLN A 370 13.44 5.75 -2.97
C GLN A 370 14.66 4.95 -2.54
N VAL A 371 15.79 5.15 -3.22
CA VAL A 371 17.08 4.65 -2.77
C VAL A 371 17.57 5.53 -1.62
N VAL A 372 17.57 4.98 -0.41
CA VAL A 372 18.00 5.64 0.81
C VAL A 372 19.26 4.98 1.38
N ARG A 373 19.95 5.70 2.26
CA ARG A 373 21.04 5.16 3.09
C ARG A 373 20.43 4.71 4.41
N ASP A 374 20.51 3.41 4.69
CA ASP A 374 19.97 2.85 5.92
C ASP A 374 20.70 3.41 7.14
N ARG A 375 19.93 3.86 8.13
CA ARG A 375 20.46 4.46 9.36
C ARG A 375 21.16 3.42 10.26
N ILE A 376 20.77 2.15 10.18
CA ILE A 376 21.36 1.05 10.97
C ILE A 376 22.65 0.53 10.31
N THR A 377 22.59 0.05 9.08
CA THR A 377 23.70 -0.62 8.37
C THR A 377 24.62 0.30 7.58
N ASP A 378 24.20 1.53 7.27
CA ASP A 378 24.87 2.44 6.33
C ASP A 378 24.91 1.93 4.85
N GLU A 379 24.17 0.87 4.53
CA GLU A 379 24.01 0.34 3.18
C GLU A 379 22.97 1.14 2.37
N LEU A 380 23.06 1.08 1.03
CA LEU A 380 21.96 1.55 0.18
C LEU A 380 20.86 0.51 0.11
N ARG A 381 19.62 0.95 0.35
CA ARG A 381 18.42 0.14 0.27
C ARG A 381 17.26 0.90 -0.38
N PHE A 382 16.25 0.15 -0.83
CA PHE A 382 14.95 0.72 -1.14
C PHE A 382 14.18 0.98 0.16
N ASP A 383 13.67 2.19 0.31
CA ASP A 383 12.52 2.50 1.15
C ASP A 383 11.28 2.60 0.26
N ILE A 384 10.11 2.14 0.73
CA ILE A 384 8.90 2.00 -0.07
C ILE A 384 7.67 2.49 0.70
N ILE A 385 6.98 3.46 0.11
CA ILE A 385 5.66 3.93 0.53
C ILE A 385 4.64 3.50 -0.52
N TYR A 386 3.63 2.72 -0.12
CA TYR A 386 2.51 2.38 -0.97
C TYR A 386 1.40 3.43 -0.88
N TYR A 387 0.71 3.67 -1.99
CA TYR A 387 -0.53 4.45 -2.06
C TYR A 387 -1.69 3.49 -2.34
N GLN A 388 -2.22 2.92 -1.26
CA GLN A 388 -3.16 1.82 -1.34
C GLN A 388 -4.58 2.32 -1.67
N VAL A 389 -4.92 2.36 -2.96
CA VAL A 389 -6.33 2.44 -3.41
C VAL A 389 -7.00 1.11 -3.05
N TYR A 390 -7.60 1.01 -1.87
CA TYR A 390 -8.05 -0.27 -1.32
C TYR A 390 -9.46 -0.17 -0.73
N CYS A 391 -10.38 -0.99 -1.23
CA CYS A 391 -11.74 -1.02 -0.73
C CYS A 391 -11.79 -1.54 0.72
N HIS A 392 -12.89 -1.20 1.40
CA HIS A 392 -13.21 -1.73 2.72
C HIS A 392 -13.14 -3.27 2.73
N ASN A 393 -12.49 -3.81 3.77
CA ASN A 393 -12.01 -5.18 3.89
C ASN A 393 -12.12 -5.68 5.35
N PRO A 394 -12.12 -7.00 5.60
CA PRO A 394 -12.16 -7.56 6.97
C PRO A 394 -10.95 -7.23 7.86
N GLU A 395 -9.78 -6.96 7.27
CA GLU A 395 -8.49 -6.74 7.93
C GLU A 395 -8.31 -5.32 8.50
N ALA A 396 -9.14 -4.38 8.04
CA ALA A 396 -9.00 -2.94 8.25
C ALA A 396 -7.67 -2.35 7.75
N VAL A 397 -7.20 -2.83 6.59
CA VAL A 397 -6.24 -2.08 5.76
C VAL A 397 -6.96 -0.81 5.29
N ILE A 398 -6.41 0.35 5.63
CA ILE A 398 -7.00 1.66 5.32
C ILE A 398 -6.44 2.16 3.99
N SER A 399 -7.30 2.71 3.14
CA SER A 399 -6.85 3.35 1.90
C SER A 399 -6.08 4.64 2.21
N GLY A 400 -4.88 4.81 1.64
CA GLY A 400 -4.01 5.94 1.93
C GLY A 400 -2.55 5.61 1.69
N SER A 401 -1.67 6.44 2.23
CA SER A 401 -0.22 6.20 2.24
C SER A 401 0.15 5.23 3.38
N LEU A 402 0.94 4.19 3.10
CA LEU A 402 1.47 3.24 4.11
C LEU A 402 2.93 2.90 3.83
N THR A 403 3.76 2.77 4.88
CA THR A 403 5.10 2.17 4.75
C THR A 403 5.01 0.69 4.38
N TRP A 404 6.08 0.14 3.82
CA TRP A 404 6.16 -1.30 3.54
C TRP A 404 5.92 -2.15 4.78
N ALA A 405 6.54 -1.79 5.92
CA ALA A 405 6.32 -2.49 7.19
C ALA A 405 4.85 -2.50 7.62
N ALA A 406 4.11 -1.39 7.45
CA ALA A 406 2.70 -1.32 7.83
C ALA A 406 1.78 -2.16 6.94
N TYR A 407 1.99 -2.14 5.61
CA TYR A 407 1.13 -2.82 4.65
C TYR A 407 1.49 -4.29 4.40
N MET A 408 2.79 -4.61 4.34
CA MET A 408 3.30 -5.95 4.08
C MET A 408 3.76 -6.67 5.35
N GLY A 409 4.60 -6.01 6.14
CA GLY A 409 5.32 -6.62 7.26
C GLY A 409 4.52 -6.83 8.56
N SER A 410 3.39 -6.14 8.73
CA SER A 410 2.58 -6.21 9.96
C SER A 410 2.17 -7.65 10.29
N LEU A 411 2.47 -8.10 11.51
CA LEU A 411 2.09 -9.45 11.95
C LEU A 411 0.58 -9.65 11.95
N TRP A 412 -0.17 -8.60 12.31
CA TRP A 412 -1.62 -8.62 12.50
C TRP A 412 -2.44 -8.38 11.22
N ARG A 413 -1.91 -7.60 10.27
CA ARG A 413 -2.68 -7.12 9.11
C ARG A 413 -1.97 -7.27 7.77
N GLY A 414 -0.66 -7.54 7.80
CA GLY A 414 0.18 -7.60 6.62
C GLY A 414 0.00 -8.89 5.81
N TRP A 415 0.55 -8.87 4.60
CA TRP A 415 0.40 -9.95 3.63
C TRP A 415 1.65 -10.83 3.49
N LEU A 416 2.78 -10.48 4.13
CA LEU A 416 4.09 -11.09 3.89
C LEU A 416 4.13 -12.61 4.10
N GLY A 417 3.55 -13.09 5.19
CA GLY A 417 3.49 -14.52 5.53
C GLY A 417 2.39 -15.29 4.82
N THR A 418 1.35 -14.61 4.31
CA THR A 418 0.12 -15.26 3.81
C THR A 418 -0.06 -15.22 2.30
N ARG A 419 0.48 -14.22 1.59
CA ARG A 419 0.37 -14.11 0.12
C ARG A 419 1.74 -14.08 -0.55
N PRO A 420 1.83 -14.55 -1.80
CA PRO A 420 2.95 -14.22 -2.66
C PRO A 420 2.76 -12.81 -3.25
N VAL A 421 3.84 -12.04 -3.31
CA VAL A 421 3.85 -10.64 -3.75
C VAL A 421 4.96 -10.42 -4.77
N GLY A 422 4.71 -9.55 -5.75
CA GLY A 422 5.69 -9.07 -6.71
C GLY A 422 5.51 -7.56 -6.90
N ASP A 423 6.39 -6.78 -6.29
CA ASP A 423 6.52 -5.35 -6.54
C ASP A 423 7.50 -5.12 -7.70
N ILE A 424 7.20 -4.17 -8.58
CA ILE A 424 8.09 -3.77 -9.68
C ILE A 424 8.45 -2.30 -9.51
N LEU A 425 9.71 -2.00 -9.25
CA LEU A 425 10.23 -0.64 -9.15
C LEU A 425 10.65 -0.17 -10.55
N VAL A 426 9.91 0.79 -11.10
CA VAL A 426 10.14 1.39 -12.41
C VAL A 426 11.01 2.63 -12.24
N LYS A 427 12.30 2.54 -12.59
CA LYS A 427 13.14 3.74 -12.79
C LYS A 427 12.95 4.24 -14.22
N TYR A 428 12.30 5.41 -14.32
CA TYR A 428 12.01 6.10 -15.58
C TYR A 428 12.10 7.61 -15.35
N GLU A 429 13.22 8.19 -15.77
CA GLU A 429 13.61 9.57 -15.52
C GLU A 429 12.55 10.62 -15.95
N PRO A 430 11.78 10.46 -17.04
CA PRO A 430 10.67 11.37 -17.40
C PRO A 430 9.49 11.47 -16.41
N ILE A 431 9.38 10.53 -15.47
CA ILE A 431 8.43 10.62 -14.36
C ILE A 431 9.15 11.11 -13.09
N THR A 432 10.35 10.60 -12.83
CA THR A 432 11.02 10.73 -11.52
C THR A 432 11.93 11.96 -11.39
N THR A 433 12.05 12.78 -12.45
CA THR A 433 12.80 14.04 -12.46
C THR A 433 11.84 15.22 -12.35
N ASP A 434 12.14 16.16 -11.45
CA ASP A 434 11.44 17.44 -11.37
C ASP A 434 11.92 18.36 -12.50
N TYR A 435 10.99 19.00 -13.19
CA TYR A 435 11.27 19.97 -14.25
C TYR A 435 11.31 21.41 -13.72
N ASP A 436 12.17 22.22 -14.32
CA ASP A 436 12.29 23.66 -14.12
C ASP A 436 12.43 24.35 -15.49
N PHE A 437 11.37 25.08 -15.88
CA PHE A 437 11.27 25.81 -17.14
C PHE A 437 11.40 27.31 -16.88
N ASP A 438 12.63 27.77 -16.65
CA ASP A 438 13.00 29.14 -16.22
C ASP A 438 12.17 29.65 -15.03
N GLY A 439 12.14 28.86 -13.95
CA GLY A 439 11.44 29.15 -12.70
C GLY A 439 10.03 28.56 -12.60
N VAL A 440 9.45 28.12 -13.73
CA VAL A 440 8.17 27.38 -13.71
C VAL A 440 8.46 25.90 -13.44
N LYS A 441 8.30 25.49 -12.17
CA LYS A 441 8.56 24.12 -11.71
C LYS A 441 7.37 23.19 -11.92
N LEU A 442 7.66 21.94 -12.25
CA LEU A 442 6.67 20.89 -12.48
C LEU A 442 7.25 19.52 -12.11
N SER A 443 6.59 18.74 -11.24
CA SER A 443 7.09 17.42 -10.80
C SER A 443 6.07 16.32 -11.13
N PRO A 444 6.25 15.55 -12.22
CA PRO A 444 5.26 14.54 -12.63
C PRO A 444 4.97 13.49 -11.55
N LEU A 445 5.98 13.12 -10.76
CA LEU A 445 5.81 12.20 -9.65
C LEU A 445 5.02 12.82 -8.49
N THR A 446 5.17 14.12 -8.22
CA THR A 446 4.44 14.81 -7.16
C THR A 446 2.97 14.97 -7.54
N GLU A 447 2.67 15.44 -8.75
CA GLU A 447 1.28 15.53 -9.25
C GLU A 447 0.58 14.16 -9.19
N PHE A 448 1.29 13.07 -9.52
CA PHE A 448 0.74 11.72 -9.45
C PHE A 448 0.51 11.23 -8.00
N ILE A 449 1.37 11.63 -7.07
CA ILE A 449 1.18 11.36 -5.64
C ILE A 449 -0.06 12.09 -5.10
N GLU A 450 -0.32 13.33 -5.52
CA GLU A 450 -1.53 14.06 -5.11
C GLU A 450 -2.81 13.44 -5.68
N GLU A 451 -2.83 13.05 -6.95
CA GLU A 451 -3.96 12.29 -7.54
C GLU A 451 -4.24 10.98 -6.78
N LEU A 452 -3.20 10.26 -6.38
CA LEU A 452 -3.34 9.07 -5.53
C LEU A 452 -3.85 9.40 -4.11
N ARG A 453 -3.42 10.51 -3.52
CA ARG A 453 -3.92 11.00 -2.21
C ARG A 453 -5.40 11.38 -2.29
N GLU A 454 -5.83 12.04 -3.36
CA GLU A 454 -7.25 12.35 -3.58
C GLU A 454 -8.09 11.07 -3.70
N ILE A 455 -7.69 10.13 -4.56
CA ILE A 455 -8.42 8.86 -4.73
C ILE A 455 -8.44 8.03 -3.44
N THR A 456 -7.35 7.99 -2.69
CA THR A 456 -7.29 7.20 -1.44
C THR A 456 -8.10 7.81 -0.31
N ALA A 457 -8.11 9.14 -0.15
CA ALA A 457 -8.99 9.85 0.79
C ALA A 457 -10.48 9.59 0.46
N ARG A 458 -10.85 9.75 -0.81
CA ARG A 458 -12.18 9.38 -1.34
C ARG A 458 -12.56 7.94 -1.01
N TYR A 459 -11.60 7.01 -1.11
CA TYR A 459 -11.82 5.60 -0.79
C TYR A 459 -12.07 5.30 0.70
N ARG A 460 -11.51 6.10 1.64
CA ARG A 460 -11.72 5.92 3.09
C ARG A 460 -13.18 6.12 3.51
N VAL A 461 -13.88 7.09 2.92
CA VAL A 461 -15.29 7.38 3.23
C VAL A 461 -16.26 6.98 2.11
N GLY A 462 -15.76 6.63 0.93
CA GLY A 462 -16.55 6.40 -0.28
C GLY A 462 -17.37 7.63 -0.64
N ASP A 463 -16.73 8.79 -0.85
CA ASP A 463 -17.33 10.12 -1.06
C ASP A 463 -18.59 10.37 -0.19
N GLY A 464 -18.47 10.10 1.11
CA GLY A 464 -19.57 10.27 2.06
C GLY A 464 -20.57 9.11 2.17
N THR A 465 -20.55 8.11 1.29
CA THR A 465 -21.50 6.96 1.34
C THR A 465 -21.21 5.95 2.47
N GLY A 466 -20.05 6.07 3.12
CA GLY A 466 -19.53 5.17 4.15
C GLY A 466 -18.86 3.91 3.63
N ALA A 467 -18.72 3.74 2.30
CA ALA A 467 -18.21 2.49 1.72
C ALA A 467 -17.72 2.59 0.26
N SER A 468 -16.40 2.56 0.05
CA SER A 468 -15.83 2.05 -1.22
C SER A 468 -15.83 0.53 -1.27
N LEU A 469 -16.37 -0.02 -2.36
CA LEU A 469 -16.62 -1.46 -2.57
C LEU A 469 -16.27 -1.86 -4.01
N ILE A 470 -15.59 -3.01 -4.16
CA ILE A 470 -15.31 -3.58 -5.49
C ILE A 470 -16.63 -3.95 -6.17
N THR A 471 -16.83 -3.47 -7.39
CA THR A 471 -17.96 -3.80 -8.26
C THR A 471 -17.47 -4.01 -9.70
N PRO A 472 -18.31 -4.53 -10.62
CA PRO A 472 -17.92 -4.65 -12.03
C PRO A 472 -17.56 -3.32 -12.72
N THR A 473 -17.85 -2.17 -12.10
CA THR A 473 -17.62 -0.83 -12.67
C THR A 473 -16.67 0.05 -11.85
N ALA A 474 -16.23 -0.40 -10.67
CA ALA A 474 -15.32 0.32 -9.76
C ALA A 474 -14.34 -0.66 -9.13
N SER A 475 -13.04 -0.41 -9.28
CA SER A 475 -12.00 -1.37 -8.88
C SER A 475 -10.62 -0.72 -8.81
N CYS A 476 -9.84 -1.12 -7.81
CA CYS A 476 -8.54 -0.55 -7.48
C CYS A 476 -7.57 -0.45 -8.67
N VAL A 477 -7.54 -1.46 -9.53
CA VAL A 477 -6.70 -1.50 -10.74
C VAL A 477 -7.06 -0.39 -11.72
N GLN A 478 -8.36 -0.25 -12.03
CA GLN A 478 -8.84 0.71 -13.02
C GLN A 478 -8.56 2.13 -12.51
N ASP A 479 -8.91 2.40 -11.27
CA ASP A 479 -8.82 3.75 -10.71
C ASP A 479 -7.35 4.16 -10.47
N SER A 480 -6.49 3.21 -10.06
CA SER A 480 -5.02 3.44 -9.99
C SER A 480 -4.38 3.73 -11.35
N ASN A 481 -4.76 3.00 -12.41
CA ASN A 481 -4.21 3.24 -13.75
C ASN A 481 -4.82 4.45 -14.44
N GLN A 482 -6.08 4.77 -14.13
CA GLN A 482 -6.72 6.01 -14.53
C GLN A 482 -5.99 7.22 -13.93
N ALA A 483 -5.60 7.16 -12.66
CA ALA A 483 -4.81 8.21 -12.02
C ALA A 483 -3.52 8.50 -12.81
N LEU A 484 -2.70 7.46 -13.06
CA LEU A 484 -1.43 7.61 -13.80
C LEU A 484 -1.64 8.22 -15.19
N TYR A 485 -2.66 7.74 -15.93
CA TYR A 485 -2.98 8.29 -17.24
C TYR A 485 -3.45 9.76 -17.17
N SER A 486 -4.33 10.08 -16.22
CA SER A 486 -4.93 11.41 -16.10
C SER A 486 -3.90 12.45 -15.67
N THR A 487 -3.01 12.12 -14.72
CA THR A 487 -1.89 13.00 -14.33
C THR A 487 -1.04 13.38 -15.53
N ILE A 488 -0.63 12.42 -16.35
CA ILE A 488 0.24 12.69 -17.50
C ILE A 488 -0.49 13.57 -18.54
N TYR A 489 -1.76 13.28 -18.79
CA TYR A 489 -2.61 14.06 -19.69
C TYR A 489 -2.80 15.51 -19.21
N ASP A 490 -3.08 15.73 -17.93
CA ASP A 490 -3.27 17.07 -17.38
C ASP A 490 -1.95 17.85 -17.30
N ILE A 491 -0.82 17.17 -17.08
CA ILE A 491 0.53 17.72 -17.27
C ILE A 491 0.75 18.19 -18.71
N GLN A 492 0.38 17.38 -19.72
CA GLN A 492 0.48 17.80 -21.12
C GLN A 492 -0.33 19.09 -21.34
N ARG A 493 -1.58 19.15 -20.86
CA ARG A 493 -2.45 20.32 -21.02
C ARG A 493 -1.95 21.56 -20.28
N PHE A 494 -1.36 21.40 -19.09
CA PHE A 494 -0.72 22.50 -18.37
C PHE A 494 0.44 23.08 -19.19
N VAL A 495 1.31 22.22 -19.71
CA VAL A 495 2.44 22.65 -20.56
C VAL A 495 1.96 23.29 -21.86
N GLU A 496 0.94 22.74 -22.52
CA GLU A 496 0.37 23.29 -23.77
C GLU A 496 -0.36 24.64 -23.59
N SER A 497 -0.94 24.88 -22.41
CA SER A 497 -1.63 26.12 -22.09
C SER A 497 -0.72 27.21 -21.52
N ASN A 498 0.45 26.85 -20.99
CA ASN A 498 1.42 27.79 -20.43
C ASN A 498 2.35 28.37 -21.52
N PRO A 499 2.30 29.69 -21.83
CA PRO A 499 3.14 30.29 -22.87
C PRO A 499 4.64 30.21 -22.56
N THR A 500 5.03 30.45 -21.30
CA THR A 500 6.43 30.47 -20.86
C THR A 500 7.10 29.12 -21.07
N ILE A 501 6.44 28.02 -20.67
CA ILE A 501 6.98 26.66 -20.87
C ILE A 501 7.10 26.35 -22.38
N ARG A 502 6.11 26.71 -23.20
CA ARG A 502 6.18 26.46 -24.65
C ARG A 502 7.32 27.22 -25.32
N GLU A 503 7.51 28.49 -24.99
CA GLU A 503 8.67 29.26 -25.48
C GLU A 503 9.99 28.64 -25.03
N TRP A 504 10.06 28.16 -23.79
CA TRP A 504 11.25 27.49 -23.26
C TRP A 504 11.58 26.21 -24.04
N LEU A 505 10.59 25.32 -24.24
CA LEU A 505 10.75 24.06 -24.99
C LEU A 505 11.17 24.30 -26.45
N GLN A 506 10.70 25.41 -27.06
CA GLN A 506 11.09 25.82 -28.41
C GLN A 506 12.52 26.37 -28.47
N LYS A 507 12.95 27.15 -27.47
CA LYS A 507 14.32 27.70 -27.35
C LYS A 507 15.35 26.61 -26.97
N HIS A 508 14.92 25.57 -26.24
CA HIS A 508 15.77 24.50 -25.72
C HIS A 508 15.45 23.10 -26.30
N PRO A 509 15.40 22.90 -27.63
CA PRO A 509 14.89 21.67 -28.26
C PRO A 509 15.76 20.42 -28.03
N LYS A 510 17.00 20.61 -27.57
CA LYS A 510 18.00 19.57 -27.26
C LYS A 510 18.22 19.37 -25.75
N ASP A 511 17.60 20.17 -24.89
CA ASP A 511 17.75 19.98 -23.45
C ASP A 511 17.12 18.66 -22.98
N LYS A 512 17.66 18.08 -21.89
CA LYS A 512 17.15 16.82 -21.34
C LYS A 512 15.69 16.92 -20.91
N GLN A 513 15.27 18.03 -20.30
CA GLN A 513 13.89 18.23 -19.86
C GLN A 513 12.93 18.24 -21.06
N THR A 514 13.36 18.85 -22.18
CA THR A 514 12.60 18.83 -23.44
C THR A 514 12.48 17.43 -24.04
N GLN A 515 13.50 16.56 -23.89
CA GLN A 515 13.37 15.15 -24.32
C GLN A 515 12.51 14.34 -23.36
N TYR A 516 12.71 14.49 -22.05
CA TYR A 516 11.91 13.83 -21.03
C TYR A 516 10.42 14.19 -21.15
N PHE A 517 10.07 15.46 -21.41
CA PHE A 517 8.69 15.83 -21.69
C PHE A 517 8.12 15.11 -22.93
N LYS A 518 8.87 15.01 -24.04
CA LYS A 518 8.43 14.24 -25.23
C LYS A 518 8.29 12.74 -24.93
N GLU A 519 9.17 12.17 -24.12
CA GLU A 519 9.12 10.79 -23.66
C GLU A 519 7.91 10.54 -22.73
N LEU A 520 7.52 11.53 -21.94
CA LEU A 520 6.31 11.51 -21.12
C LEU A 520 5.03 11.51 -21.99
N ILE A 521 4.98 12.32 -23.07
CA ILE A 521 3.87 12.28 -24.05
C ILE A 521 3.85 10.95 -24.84
N SER A 522 5.02 10.39 -25.17
CA SER A 522 5.15 9.05 -25.77
C SER A 522 4.60 7.94 -24.85
N LEU A 523 4.86 8.07 -23.54
CA LEU A 523 4.30 7.17 -22.52
C LEU A 523 2.77 7.28 -22.45
N GLU A 524 2.22 8.50 -22.40
CA GLU A 524 0.76 8.70 -22.37
C GLU A 524 0.07 8.02 -23.55
N ASN A 525 0.55 8.31 -24.77
CA ASN A 525 0.08 7.70 -26.00
C ASN A 525 0.16 6.16 -25.97
N SER A 526 1.17 5.62 -25.28
CA SER A 526 1.37 4.17 -25.14
C SER A 526 0.40 3.55 -24.13
N LEU A 527 0.15 4.23 -23.01
CA LEU A 527 -0.85 3.87 -22.00
C LEU A 527 -2.25 3.91 -22.62
N GLU A 528 -2.60 4.99 -23.33
CA GLU A 528 -3.90 5.13 -23.97
C GLU A 528 -4.18 3.99 -24.96
N LYS A 529 -3.24 3.73 -25.89
CA LYS A 529 -3.37 2.71 -26.94
C LYS A 529 -3.44 1.29 -26.40
N GLN A 530 -2.81 1.00 -25.26
CA GLN A 530 -2.74 -0.37 -24.70
C GLN A 530 -3.74 -0.63 -23.56
N LEU A 531 -4.09 0.36 -22.75
CA LEU A 531 -4.93 0.18 -21.56
C LEU A 531 -6.41 0.51 -21.80
N VAL A 532 -6.74 1.46 -22.68
CA VAL A 532 -8.13 1.82 -23.00
C VAL A 532 -8.89 0.68 -23.69
N PRO A 533 -8.34 -0.04 -24.71
CA PRO A 533 -9.05 -1.16 -25.33
C PRO A 533 -9.33 -2.33 -24.37
N LEU A 534 -8.55 -2.43 -23.28
CA LEU A 534 -8.68 -3.42 -22.23
C LEU A 534 -9.67 -3.02 -21.13
N GLY A 535 -10.20 -1.79 -21.16
CA GLY A 535 -11.05 -1.23 -20.11
C GLY A 535 -10.31 -0.98 -18.79
N ILE A 536 -8.98 -0.87 -18.81
CA ILE A 536 -8.16 -0.52 -17.65
C ILE A 536 -8.13 1.00 -17.44
N VAL A 537 -8.21 1.77 -18.53
CA VAL A 537 -8.33 3.24 -18.55
C VAL A 537 -9.60 3.61 -19.33
N ARG A 538 -10.30 4.67 -18.93
CA ARG A 538 -11.51 5.20 -19.55
C ARG A 538 -11.25 6.57 -20.15
N ARG A 539 -11.67 6.81 -21.40
CA ARG A 539 -11.52 8.13 -22.07
C ARG A 539 -12.55 9.16 -21.62
N ASP A 540 -13.70 8.70 -21.16
CA ASP A 540 -14.84 9.48 -20.68
C ASP A 540 -14.74 9.88 -19.18
N TRP A 541 -13.58 9.67 -18.55
CA TRP A 541 -13.35 9.88 -17.13
C TRP A 541 -13.72 11.30 -16.64
N GLN A 542 -13.39 12.34 -17.42
CA GLN A 542 -13.69 13.73 -17.10
C GLN A 542 -15.20 14.02 -16.98
N GLN A 543 -16.03 13.26 -17.71
CA GLN A 543 -17.48 13.41 -17.68
C GLN A 543 -18.12 12.55 -16.58
N ASN A 544 -17.47 11.43 -16.23
CA ASN A 544 -18.01 10.37 -15.36
C ASN A 544 -17.27 10.22 -14.01
N ALA A 545 -16.60 11.28 -13.52
CA ALA A 545 -15.89 11.29 -12.23
C ALA A 545 -16.78 11.03 -10.98
N LYS A 546 -18.11 10.97 -11.17
CA LYS A 546 -19.13 10.62 -10.16
C LYS A 546 -19.45 9.12 -10.11
N ASP A 547 -19.00 8.32 -11.08
CA ASP A 547 -19.31 6.89 -11.22
C ASP A 547 -18.42 5.95 -10.36
N LEU A 548 -17.61 6.49 -9.46
CA LEU A 548 -16.81 5.71 -8.49
C LEU A 548 -17.70 4.85 -7.58
N PHE A 549 -18.97 5.22 -7.44
CA PHE A 549 -19.98 4.38 -6.81
C PHE A 549 -20.58 3.40 -7.80
N GLY A 550 -20.38 2.12 -7.52
CA GLY A 550 -21.23 1.05 -8.05
C GLY A 550 -22.69 1.10 -7.60
N THR A 551 -23.19 2.26 -7.18
CA THR A 551 -24.61 2.61 -7.08
C THR A 551 -25.18 2.82 -8.49
N ASN A 552 -25.35 1.72 -9.24
CA ASN A 552 -26.28 1.75 -10.37
C ASN A 552 -27.63 2.31 -9.87
N ASN A 553 -28.24 3.20 -10.66
CA ASN A 553 -29.58 3.70 -10.41
C ASN A 553 -30.56 2.54 -10.20
N LYS A 554 -31.58 2.73 -9.35
CA LYS A 554 -32.58 1.70 -8.96
C LYS A 554 -33.37 1.05 -10.11
N ASN A 555 -33.18 1.50 -11.35
CA ASN A 555 -33.90 1.07 -12.54
C ASN A 555 -33.07 0.16 -13.47
N ASP A 556 -31.85 -0.24 -13.10
CA ASP A 556 -31.05 -1.17 -13.90
C ASP A 556 -31.60 -2.61 -13.80
N ASN A 557 -32.21 -3.08 -14.89
CA ASN A 557 -32.72 -4.44 -15.02
C ASN A 557 -31.57 -5.48 -15.02
N ILE A 558 -31.92 -6.75 -14.75
CA ILE A 558 -30.96 -7.87 -14.74
C ILE A 558 -30.19 -7.97 -16.06
N ILE A 559 -30.84 -7.66 -17.19
CA ILE A 559 -30.25 -7.68 -18.52
C ILE A 559 -29.23 -6.54 -18.72
N THR A 560 -29.52 -5.30 -18.28
CA THR A 560 -28.54 -4.20 -18.40
C THR A 560 -27.36 -4.41 -17.45
N THR A 561 -27.60 -4.99 -16.27
CA THR A 561 -26.54 -5.43 -15.35
C THR A 561 -25.68 -6.55 -15.97
N ALA A 562 -26.28 -7.54 -16.63
CA ALA A 562 -25.55 -8.59 -17.32
C ALA A 562 -24.75 -8.05 -18.53
N ILE A 563 -25.30 -7.08 -19.27
CA ILE A 563 -24.58 -6.40 -20.37
C ILE A 563 -23.44 -5.52 -19.84
N LYS A 564 -23.61 -4.86 -18.68
CA LYS A 564 -22.51 -4.15 -17.99
C LYS A 564 -21.42 -5.13 -17.53
N MET A 565 -21.77 -6.31 -16.97
CA MET A 565 -20.80 -7.38 -16.68
C MET A 565 -20.11 -7.90 -17.95
N LEU A 566 -20.84 -8.07 -19.05
CA LEU A 566 -20.32 -8.40 -20.39
C LEU A 566 -19.68 -7.21 -21.12
N ARG A 567 -19.47 -6.08 -20.44
CA ARG A 567 -18.56 -5.00 -20.86
C ARG A 567 -17.35 -4.90 -19.92
N SER A 568 -17.52 -5.15 -18.62
CA SER A 568 -16.41 -5.22 -17.64
C SER A 568 -15.47 -6.42 -17.82
N TRP A 569 -15.88 -7.46 -18.56
CA TRP A 569 -15.08 -8.66 -18.84
C TRP A 569 -13.80 -8.46 -19.69
N ARG A 570 -13.37 -7.23 -20.02
CA ARG A 570 -12.37 -6.96 -21.08
C ARG A 570 -10.85 -7.00 -20.78
N THR A 571 -10.29 -6.98 -19.57
CA THR A 571 -10.82 -7.31 -18.24
C THR A 571 -9.98 -6.58 -17.19
N VAL A 572 -10.60 -6.10 -16.10
CA VAL A 572 -9.85 -5.55 -14.97
C VAL A 572 -9.21 -6.67 -14.15
N LEU A 573 -8.02 -7.12 -14.57
CA LEU A 573 -7.21 -8.11 -13.87
C LEU A 573 -5.91 -7.47 -13.35
N PRO A 574 -5.66 -7.46 -12.02
CA PRO A 574 -4.41 -6.98 -11.43
C PRO A 574 -3.14 -7.46 -12.13
N LYS A 575 -3.00 -8.76 -12.42
CA LYS A 575 -1.80 -9.27 -13.12
C LYS A 575 -1.67 -8.74 -14.54
N ARG A 576 -2.77 -8.66 -15.30
CA ARG A 576 -2.73 -8.14 -16.67
C ARG A 576 -2.33 -6.66 -16.69
N ALA A 577 -2.85 -5.88 -15.75
CA ALA A 577 -2.48 -4.46 -15.62
C ALA A 577 -1.01 -4.29 -15.23
N GLN A 578 -0.48 -5.09 -14.30
CA GLN A 578 0.95 -5.10 -13.97
C GLN A 578 1.80 -5.46 -15.20
N ASP A 579 1.50 -6.58 -15.87
CA ASP A 579 2.25 -7.07 -17.02
C ASP A 579 2.28 -6.05 -18.17
N GLU A 580 1.12 -5.50 -18.56
CA GLU A 580 1.06 -4.56 -19.68
C GLU A 580 1.71 -3.21 -19.33
N THR A 581 1.52 -2.69 -18.10
CA THR A 581 2.17 -1.44 -17.66
C THR A 581 3.68 -1.59 -17.61
N ALA A 582 4.19 -2.70 -17.05
CA ALA A 582 5.63 -3.00 -17.04
C ALA A 582 6.21 -3.13 -18.47
N LYS A 583 5.49 -3.78 -19.40
CA LYS A 583 5.87 -3.86 -20.83
C LYS A 583 5.88 -2.48 -21.50
N ILE A 584 4.97 -1.59 -21.15
CA ILE A 584 4.93 -0.21 -21.68
C ILE A 584 6.20 0.54 -21.25
N PHE A 585 6.54 0.52 -19.97
CA PHE A 585 7.76 1.14 -19.46
C PHE A 585 9.04 0.56 -20.08
N LEU A 586 9.12 -0.77 -20.25
CA LEU A 586 10.26 -1.40 -20.94
C LEU A 586 10.41 -1.01 -22.42
N LYS A 587 9.30 -0.73 -23.12
CA LYS A 587 9.36 -0.20 -24.50
C LYS A 587 10.01 1.19 -24.51
N GLN A 588 9.71 2.01 -23.50
CA GLN A 588 10.34 3.33 -23.27
C GLN A 588 11.74 3.23 -22.62
N GLN A 589 12.42 2.07 -22.67
CA GLN A 589 13.75 1.84 -22.10
C GLN A 589 13.89 2.04 -20.57
N ALA A 590 12.78 2.07 -19.83
CA ALA A 590 12.81 2.10 -18.37
C ALA A 590 13.48 0.85 -17.78
N LYS A 591 14.00 0.97 -16.55
CA LYS A 591 14.69 -0.12 -15.84
C LYS A 591 13.78 -0.60 -14.72
N LEU A 592 13.51 -1.90 -14.67
CA LEU A 592 12.56 -2.49 -13.72
C LEU A 592 13.29 -3.35 -12.69
N TRP A 593 13.11 -3.07 -11.41
CA TRP A 593 13.59 -3.92 -10.32
C TRP A 593 12.43 -4.70 -9.71
N VAL A 594 12.42 -6.01 -9.88
CA VAL A 594 11.37 -6.88 -9.35
C VAL A 594 11.76 -7.35 -7.95
N LEU A 595 10.90 -7.10 -6.97
CA LEU A 595 11.00 -7.58 -5.60
C LEU A 595 9.86 -8.58 -5.36
N ARG A 596 10.19 -9.86 -5.16
CA ARG A 596 9.21 -10.94 -5.01
C ARG A 596 9.35 -11.66 -3.67
N THR A 597 8.24 -11.93 -3.00
CA THR A 597 8.17 -12.80 -1.82
C THR A 597 7.08 -13.86 -2.02
N ASN A 598 7.20 -15.01 -1.37
CA ASN A 598 6.23 -16.11 -1.48
C ASN A 598 5.94 -16.70 -0.10
N GLN A 599 5.10 -16.04 0.71
CA GLN A 599 4.80 -16.47 2.09
C GLN A 599 6.10 -16.62 2.91
N VAL A 600 6.69 -15.49 3.31
CA VAL A 600 7.98 -15.44 4.06
C VAL A 600 7.78 -14.88 5.48
N GLY A 601 8.70 -15.22 6.37
CA GLY A 601 8.52 -15.08 7.83
C GLY A 601 8.66 -16.46 8.48
N GLY A 602 7.86 -16.74 9.51
CA GLY A 602 7.63 -18.10 9.98
C GLY A 602 6.74 -18.92 9.03
N PHE A 603 6.69 -20.23 9.26
CA PHE A 603 6.19 -21.22 8.30
C PHE A 603 4.85 -21.83 8.71
N ASP A 604 3.78 -21.44 8.01
CA ASP A 604 2.47 -22.11 8.07
C ASP A 604 2.39 -23.17 6.96
N ASP A 605 2.37 -24.45 7.32
CA ASP A 605 2.28 -25.60 6.41
C ASP A 605 0.87 -25.81 5.82
N THR A 606 -0.17 -25.25 6.46
CA THR A 606 -1.57 -25.40 6.05
C THR A 606 -1.97 -24.51 4.87
N ILE A 607 -1.10 -23.56 4.48
CA ILE A 607 -1.30 -22.67 3.33
C ILE A 607 -0.22 -22.83 2.24
N LEU A 608 -0.56 -22.48 1.00
CA LEU A 608 0.36 -22.46 -0.15
C LEU A 608 0.20 -21.16 -0.96
N PRO A 609 1.24 -20.62 -1.59
CA PRO A 609 1.10 -19.45 -2.45
C PRO A 609 0.38 -19.81 -3.77
N ILE A 610 -0.54 -18.97 -4.22
CA ILE A 610 -1.17 -19.06 -5.56
C ILE A 610 -0.85 -17.80 -6.37
N ALA A 611 -0.43 -17.97 -7.62
CA ALA A 611 -0.18 -16.86 -8.53
C ALA A 611 -1.49 -16.09 -8.89
N PRO A 612 -1.45 -14.76 -9.01
CA PRO A 612 -2.60 -13.98 -9.47
C PRO A 612 -2.95 -14.33 -10.94
N THR A 613 -4.24 -14.37 -11.26
CA THR A 613 -4.72 -15.02 -12.48
C THR A 613 -4.70 -14.11 -13.71
N THR A 614 -4.21 -14.65 -14.83
CA THR A 614 -4.44 -14.13 -16.19
C THR A 614 -5.49 -14.99 -16.89
N LEU A 615 -6.71 -14.48 -17.09
CA LEU A 615 -7.81 -15.23 -17.72
C LEU A 615 -7.54 -15.64 -19.19
N PHE A 616 -6.55 -15.03 -19.83
CA PHE A 616 -6.16 -15.32 -21.20
C PHE A 616 -4.62 -15.41 -21.28
N LYS A 617 -4.10 -16.37 -22.04
CA LYS A 617 -2.67 -16.41 -22.40
C LYS A 617 -2.37 -15.19 -23.28
N SER A 618 -1.39 -14.37 -22.88
CA SER A 618 -0.76 -13.35 -23.72
C SER A 618 0.31 -13.96 -24.62
#